data_AF-A0AAV1KDI4-F1
#
_entry.id   AF-A0AAV1KDI4-F1
#
_cell.length_a   1.000
_cell.length_b   1.000
_cell.length_c   1.000
_cell.angle_alpha   90.00
_cell.angle_beta   90.00
_cell.angle_gamma   90.00
#
_symmetry.space_group_name_H-M   'P 1'
#
loop_
_entity.id
_entity.type
_entity.pdbx_description
1 polymer ?
#
loop_
_entity_poly.entity_id
_entity_poly.type
_entity_poly.pdbx_seq_one_letter_code
_entity_poly.pdbx_strand_id
1 'polypeptide(L)'
;MANSKKQSREERLRKKRLAEKKRYERIKNNDALWKEKQEKNKQNYIRRKEENKQLPINEMNPRQQRLQRKRWRKNYKSYYLRKKQAKRTVAILAQNTPPQSPSVMSDTELIALQENFCDPSPLENPFLCREPESPIPGPSRILRSMSQQSNELSSHLGIRTPNKSPSCPSPITSAVRCTSYIKDKEINNLKK
;
A
#
# COMPACT_ATOMS: atom_id res chain seq x y z
N MET A 1 -1.85 -16.24 -51.10
CA MET A 1 -2.45 -15.62 -49.90
C MET A 1 -1.78 -16.22 -48.66
N ALA A 2 -0.86 -15.50 -48.01
CA ALA A 2 -0.11 -16.03 -46.88
C ALA A 2 -1.01 -16.15 -45.63
N ASN A 3 -1.28 -17.37 -45.18
CA ASN A 3 -2.00 -17.65 -43.94
C ASN A 3 -1.16 -17.16 -42.75
N SER A 4 -1.42 -15.95 -42.26
CA SER A 4 -0.78 -15.45 -41.05
C SER A 4 -1.19 -16.33 -39.85
N LYS A 5 -0.23 -17.05 -39.25
CA LYS A 5 -0.46 -17.83 -38.03
C LYS A 5 -1.05 -16.90 -36.95
N LYS A 6 -2.24 -17.23 -36.45
CA LYS A 6 -2.88 -16.50 -35.34
C LYS A 6 -1.99 -16.61 -34.11
N GLN A 7 -1.43 -15.49 -33.67
CA GLN A 7 -0.61 -15.44 -32.46
C GLN A 7 -1.41 -15.83 -31.22
N SER A 8 -0.79 -16.60 -30.33
CA SER A 8 -1.38 -16.95 -29.04
C SER A 8 -1.66 -15.69 -28.20
N ARG A 9 -2.64 -15.78 -27.30
CA ARG A 9 -3.00 -14.67 -26.39
C ARG A 9 -1.80 -14.19 -25.60
N GLU A 10 -0.96 -15.12 -25.13
CA GLU A 10 0.21 -14.81 -24.32
C GLU A 10 1.29 -14.08 -25.12
N GLU A 11 1.56 -14.53 -26.34
CA GLU A 11 2.51 -13.90 -27.26
C GLU A 11 2.09 -12.48 -27.59
N ARG A 12 0.80 -12.28 -27.86
CA ARG A 12 0.22 -10.95 -28.12
C ARG A 12 0.40 -10.04 -26.91
N LEU A 13 0.18 -10.55 -25.71
CA LEU A 13 0.33 -9.79 -24.48
C LEU A 13 1.80 -9.47 -24.19
N ARG A 14 2.72 -10.40 -24.45
CA ARG A 14 4.18 -10.18 -24.34
C ARG A 14 4.64 -9.11 -25.33
N LYS A 15 4.19 -9.16 -26.59
CA LYS A 15 4.49 -8.14 -27.60
C LYS A 15 4.00 -6.76 -27.17
N LYS A 16 2.78 -6.66 -26.61
CA LYS A 16 2.25 -5.40 -26.04
C LYS A 16 3.12 -4.87 -24.89
N ARG A 17 3.52 -5.73 -23.95
CA ARG A 17 4.40 -5.33 -22.83
C ARG A 17 5.76 -4.82 -23.32
N LEU A 18 6.36 -5.50 -24.29
CA LEU A 18 7.64 -5.09 -24.88
C LEU A 18 7.54 -3.76 -25.63
N ALA A 19 6.47 -3.57 -26.41
CA ALA A 19 6.22 -2.32 -27.11
C ALA A 19 6.02 -1.14 -26.13
N GLU A 20 5.25 -1.34 -25.05
CA GLU A 20 5.06 -0.31 -24.03
C GLU A 20 6.36 0.00 -23.28
N LYS A 21 7.18 -1.02 -22.99
CA LYS A 21 8.50 -0.82 -22.38
C LYS A 21 9.40 0.06 -23.26
N LYS A 22 9.51 -0.26 -24.55
CA LYS A 22 10.26 0.53 -25.53
C LYS A 22 9.72 1.95 -25.67
N ARG A 23 8.39 2.12 -25.67
CA ARG A 23 7.75 3.44 -25.68
C ARG A 23 8.14 4.25 -24.44
N TYR A 24 8.07 3.64 -23.26
CA TYR A 24 8.44 4.29 -22.01
C TYR A 24 9.92 4.70 -22.00
N GLU A 25 10.83 3.82 -22.42
CA GLU A 25 12.27 4.12 -22.54
C GLU A 25 12.53 5.30 -23.49
N ARG A 26 11.88 5.35 -24.66
CA ARG A 26 11.99 6.50 -25.58
C ARG A 26 11.54 7.81 -24.95
N ILE A 27 10.45 7.80 -24.19
CA ILE A 27 9.96 9.00 -23.50
C ILE A 27 10.88 9.38 -22.34
N LYS A 28 11.39 8.40 -21.60
CA LYS A 28 12.27 8.64 -20.45
C LYS A 28 13.62 9.21 -20.87
N ASN A 29 14.15 8.77 -22.01
CA ASN A 29 15.46 9.20 -22.51
C ASN A 29 15.44 10.58 -23.19
N ASN A 30 14.26 11.15 -23.45
CA ASN A 30 14.11 12.47 -24.06
C ASN A 30 13.44 13.43 -23.06
N ASP A 31 14.19 14.44 -22.63
CA ASP A 31 13.74 15.39 -21.60
C ASP A 31 12.49 16.18 -22.00
N ALA A 32 12.36 16.56 -23.28
CA ALA A 32 11.20 17.31 -23.77
C ALA A 32 9.92 16.47 -23.66
N LEU A 33 9.97 15.21 -24.14
CA LEU A 33 8.84 14.28 -24.06
C LEU A 33 8.52 13.89 -22.61
N TRP A 34 9.53 13.79 -21.76
CA TRP A 34 9.32 13.52 -20.33
C TRP A 34 8.60 14.68 -19.64
N LYS A 35 9.03 15.93 -19.88
CA LYS A 35 8.38 17.14 -19.35
C LYS A 35 6.93 17.25 -19.82
N GLU A 36 6.67 17.06 -21.11
CA GLU A 36 5.31 17.07 -21.68
C GLU A 36 4.40 16.04 -20.98
N LYS A 37 4.92 14.81 -20.78
CA LYS A 37 4.18 13.76 -20.08
C LYS A 37 3.89 14.11 -18.63
N GLN A 38 4.84 14.74 -17.93
CA GLN A 38 4.63 15.18 -16.54
C GLN A 38 3.57 16.26 -16.46
N GLU A 39 3.62 17.26 -17.34
CA GLU A 39 2.63 18.33 -17.40
C GLU A 39 1.23 17.77 -17.69
N LYS A 40 1.11 16.87 -18.66
CA LYS A 40 -0.16 16.19 -18.96
C LYS A 40 -0.69 15.39 -17.75
N ASN A 41 0.18 14.73 -17.00
CA ASN A 41 -0.22 14.01 -15.79
C ASN A 41 -0.69 14.97 -14.70
N LYS A 42 0.00 16.10 -14.51
CA LYS A 42 -0.38 17.16 -13.57
C LYS A 42 -1.76 17.72 -13.91
N GLN A 43 -1.99 18.08 -15.17
CA GLN A 43 -3.29 18.57 -15.64
C GLN A 43 -4.41 17.54 -15.45
N ASN A 44 -4.15 16.25 -15.72
CA ASN A 44 -5.12 15.19 -15.47
C ASN A 44 -5.43 15.00 -13.98
N TYR A 45 -4.43 15.18 -13.11
CA TYR A 45 -4.63 15.14 -11.66
C TYR A 45 -5.50 16.32 -11.19
N ILE A 46 -5.20 17.54 -11.66
CA ILE A 46 -6.00 18.74 -11.37
C ILE A 46 -7.45 18.50 -11.81
N ARG A 47 -7.67 18.08 -13.06
CA ARG A 47 -9.01 17.77 -13.59
C ARG A 47 -9.76 16.74 -12.74
N ARG A 48 -9.09 15.67 -12.30
CA ARG A 48 -9.72 14.63 -11.44
C ARG A 48 -10.06 15.14 -10.04
N LYS A 49 -9.28 16.08 -9.53
CA LYS A 49 -9.54 16.75 -8.26
C LYS A 49 -10.75 17.68 -8.40
N GLU A 50 -10.80 18.49 -9.46
CA GLU A 50 -11.95 19.35 -9.81
C GLU A 50 -13.24 18.55 -10.02
N GLU A 51 -13.16 17.41 -10.72
CA GLU A 51 -14.29 16.50 -10.94
C GLU A 51 -14.69 15.70 -9.68
N ASN A 52 -14.06 15.93 -8.51
CA ASN A 52 -14.27 15.20 -7.26
C ASN A 52 -14.07 13.66 -7.36
N LYS A 53 -13.41 13.19 -8.42
CA LYS A 53 -13.07 11.76 -8.60
C LYS A 53 -11.90 11.33 -7.73
N GLN A 54 -11.14 12.29 -7.20
CA GLN A 54 -10.01 12.05 -6.31
C GLN A 54 -10.07 13.01 -5.11
N LEU A 55 -10.78 12.58 -4.07
CA LEU A 55 -10.89 13.33 -2.81
C LEU A 55 -9.65 13.14 -1.93
N PRO A 56 -9.21 14.17 -1.20
CA PRO A 56 -8.27 14.00 -0.09
C PRO A 56 -8.92 13.19 1.04
N ILE A 57 -8.11 12.52 1.87
CA ILE A 57 -8.64 11.61 2.90
C ILE A 57 -9.55 12.32 3.91
N ASN A 58 -9.30 13.59 4.20
CA ASN A 58 -10.09 14.39 5.14
C ASN A 58 -11.52 14.65 4.62
N GLU A 59 -11.70 14.70 3.29
CA GLU A 59 -12.99 14.91 2.64
C GLU A 59 -13.70 13.59 2.28
N MET A 60 -13.03 12.44 2.47
CA MET A 60 -13.65 11.13 2.25
C MET A 60 -14.61 10.76 3.39
N ASN A 61 -15.66 9.99 3.08
CA ASN A 61 -16.53 9.38 4.10
C ASN A 61 -15.72 8.45 5.03
N PRO A 62 -16.02 8.36 6.35
CA PRO A 62 -15.35 7.45 7.28
C PRO A 62 -15.15 6.01 6.78
N ARG A 63 -16.14 5.45 6.06
CA ARG A 63 -16.03 4.12 5.46
C ARG A 63 -14.96 4.06 4.37
N GLN A 64 -14.92 5.08 3.50
CA GLN A 64 -13.92 5.20 2.44
C GLN A 64 -12.52 5.44 3.03
N GLN A 65 -12.40 6.30 4.05
CA GLN A 65 -11.15 6.50 4.78
C GLN A 65 -10.60 5.18 5.33
N ARG A 66 -11.46 4.35 5.93
CA ARG A 66 -11.08 3.02 6.45
C ARG A 66 -10.56 2.11 5.34
N LEU A 67 -11.22 2.08 4.19
CA LEU A 67 -10.78 1.30 3.03
C LEU A 67 -9.43 1.81 2.48
N GLN A 68 -9.27 3.12 2.39
CA GLN A 68 -8.04 3.75 1.92
C GLN A 68 -6.86 3.43 2.86
N ARG A 69 -7.05 3.58 4.18
CA ARG A 69 -6.04 3.20 5.18
C ARG A 69 -5.72 1.70 5.12
N LYS A 70 -6.72 0.84 4.89
CA LYS A 70 -6.50 -0.61 4.69
C LYS A 70 -5.63 -0.87 3.44
N ARG A 71 -5.88 -0.16 2.35
CA ARG A 71 -5.07 -0.24 1.13
C ARG A 71 -3.65 0.24 1.36
N TRP A 72 -3.46 1.34 2.08
CA TRP A 72 -2.13 1.85 2.45
C TRP A 72 -1.34 0.84 3.27
N ARG A 73 -1.94 0.24 4.30
CA ARG A 73 -1.30 -0.82 5.09
C ARG A 73 -0.88 -2.02 4.23
N LYS A 74 -1.74 -2.46 3.31
CA LYS A 74 -1.43 -3.56 2.37
C LYS A 74 -0.26 -3.20 1.47
N ASN A 75 -0.29 -2.02 0.85
CA ASN A 75 0.78 -1.54 -0.03
C ASN A 75 2.11 -1.40 0.70
N TYR A 76 2.10 -0.83 1.90
CA TYR A 76 3.28 -0.68 2.74
C TYR A 76 3.89 -2.04 3.11
N LYS A 77 3.06 -3.00 3.53
CA LYS A 77 3.50 -4.38 3.80
C LYS A 77 4.16 -5.01 2.57
N SER A 78 3.52 -4.91 1.39
CA SER A 78 4.09 -5.44 0.14
C SER A 78 5.39 -4.76 -0.26
N TYR A 79 5.49 -3.44 -0.09
CA TYR A 79 6.73 -2.69 -0.32
C TYR A 79 7.85 -3.18 0.59
N TYR A 80 7.60 -3.26 1.89
CA TYR A 80 8.58 -3.70 2.88
C TYR A 80 9.08 -5.12 2.62
N LEU A 81 8.16 -6.06 2.32
CA LEU A 81 8.51 -7.43 1.99
C LEU A 81 9.40 -7.52 0.75
N ARG A 82 9.06 -6.79 -0.32
CA ARG A 82 9.88 -6.72 -1.53
C ARG A 82 11.27 -6.12 -1.25
N LYS A 83 11.34 -5.05 -0.45
CA LYS A 83 12.62 -4.45 -0.03
C LYS A 83 13.47 -5.44 0.79
N LYS A 84 12.85 -6.17 1.71
CA LYS A 84 13.52 -7.22 2.50
C LYS A 84 14.03 -8.36 1.62
N GLN A 85 13.23 -8.81 0.65
CA GLN A 85 13.63 -9.83 -0.31
C GLN A 85 14.80 -9.34 -1.17
N ALA A 86 14.76 -8.11 -1.69
CA ALA A 86 15.84 -7.53 -2.49
C ALA A 86 17.16 -7.47 -1.68
N LYS A 87 17.11 -7.09 -0.40
CA LYS A 87 18.30 -7.13 0.47
C LYS A 87 18.84 -8.55 0.63
N ARG A 88 17.95 -9.52 0.85
CA ARG A 88 18.34 -10.94 0.98
C ARG A 88 18.97 -11.47 -0.30
N THR A 89 18.41 -11.15 -1.47
CA THR A 89 18.97 -11.59 -2.75
C THR A 89 20.34 -10.99 -3.01
N VAL A 90 20.55 -9.71 -2.68
CA VAL A 90 21.86 -9.05 -2.79
C VAL A 90 22.87 -9.70 -1.85
N ALA A 91 22.49 -10.01 -0.60
CA ALA A 91 23.37 -10.70 0.35
C ALA A 91 23.77 -12.10 -0.12
N ILE A 92 22.82 -12.88 -0.66
CA ILE A 92 23.12 -14.21 -1.24
C ILE A 92 24.04 -14.06 -2.45
N LEU A 93 23.78 -13.10 -3.34
CA LEU A 93 24.63 -12.88 -4.51
C LEU A 93 26.06 -12.53 -4.07
N ALA A 94 26.24 -11.62 -3.10
CA ALA A 94 27.55 -11.26 -2.58
C ALA A 94 28.32 -12.46 -2.00
N GLN A 95 27.63 -13.40 -1.34
CA GLN A 95 28.26 -14.62 -0.80
C GLN A 95 28.64 -15.64 -1.88
N ASN A 96 27.92 -15.67 -3.01
CA ASN A 96 28.12 -16.64 -4.09
C ASN A 96 28.88 -16.07 -5.29
N THR A 97 29.30 -14.80 -5.23
CA THR A 97 30.13 -14.20 -6.26
C THR A 97 31.58 -14.37 -5.82
N PRO A 98 32.46 -15.01 -6.61
CA PRO A 98 33.87 -15.08 -6.30
C PRO A 98 34.44 -13.67 -6.08
N PRO A 99 35.44 -13.49 -5.21
CA PRO A 99 36.14 -12.22 -5.11
C PRO A 99 36.67 -11.87 -6.50
N GLN A 100 36.20 -10.75 -7.06
CA GLN A 100 36.80 -10.23 -8.28
C GLN A 100 38.26 -9.93 -7.94
N SER A 101 39.18 -10.44 -8.78
CA SER A 101 40.60 -10.09 -8.72
C SER A 101 40.73 -8.58 -8.54
N PRO A 102 41.67 -8.08 -7.70
CA PRO A 102 41.78 -6.65 -7.42
C PRO A 102 41.95 -5.88 -8.72
N SER A 103 40.86 -5.27 -9.19
CA SER A 103 40.90 -4.31 -10.26
C SER A 103 41.60 -3.09 -9.66
N VAL A 104 42.71 -2.68 -10.27
CA VAL A 104 43.61 -1.61 -9.81
C VAL A 104 42.97 -0.24 -10.05
N MET A 105 41.74 -0.03 -9.56
CA MET A 105 41.07 1.25 -9.54
C MET A 105 40.76 1.52 -8.06
N SER A 106 41.50 2.47 -7.50
CA SER A 106 41.47 2.83 -6.08
C SER A 106 40.06 3.09 -5.56
N ASP A 107 39.79 2.58 -4.36
CA ASP A 107 38.50 2.65 -3.65
C ASP A 107 37.91 4.08 -3.52
N THR A 108 38.73 5.09 -3.73
CA THR A 108 38.34 6.51 -3.79
C THR A 108 37.44 6.89 -4.97
N GLU A 109 37.52 6.20 -6.11
CA GLU A 109 36.71 6.55 -7.29
C GLU A 109 35.31 5.89 -7.29
N LEU A 110 35.16 4.72 -6.65
CA LEU A 110 33.87 4.02 -6.56
C LEU A 110 32.88 4.68 -5.59
N ILE A 111 33.37 5.33 -4.53
CA ILE A 111 32.52 6.03 -3.55
C ILE A 111 31.94 7.32 -4.17
N ALA A 112 32.73 8.06 -4.95
CA ALA A 112 32.31 9.30 -5.61
C ALA A 112 31.20 9.09 -6.68
N LEU A 113 31.14 7.91 -7.31
CA LEU A 113 30.08 7.60 -8.28
C LEU A 113 28.80 7.05 -7.61
N GLN A 114 28.91 6.47 -6.41
CA GLN A 114 27.79 5.87 -5.71
C GLN A 114 26.96 6.89 -4.90
N GLU A 115 27.56 8.00 -4.48
CA GLU A 115 26.85 9.08 -3.78
C GLU A 115 26.01 9.98 -4.71
N ASN A 116 26.26 9.95 -6.02
CA ASN A 116 25.53 10.79 -6.98
C ASN A 116 24.15 10.22 -7.42
N PHE A 117 23.73 9.06 -6.93
CA PHE A 117 22.51 8.39 -7.41
C PHE A 117 21.39 8.18 -6.38
N CYS A 118 21.49 8.72 -5.16
CA CYS A 118 20.40 8.58 -4.20
C CYS A 118 20.34 9.68 -3.14
N ASP A 119 20.14 10.93 -3.57
CA ASP A 119 19.28 11.85 -2.81
C ASP A 119 18.73 12.94 -3.74
N PRO A 120 17.42 12.95 -4.07
CA PRO A 120 16.79 14.22 -4.36
C PRO A 120 16.70 14.96 -3.03
N SER A 121 17.71 15.81 -2.79
CA SER A 121 17.68 16.85 -1.76
C SER A 121 16.29 17.49 -1.73
N PRO A 122 15.60 17.52 -0.55
CA PRO A 122 14.40 18.32 -0.41
C PRO A 122 14.83 19.77 -0.56
N LEU A 123 14.40 20.40 -1.64
CA LEU A 123 14.50 21.84 -1.85
C LEU A 123 14.18 22.56 -0.53
N GLU A 124 15.14 23.36 -0.09
CA GLU A 124 15.06 24.27 1.02
C GLU A 124 13.77 25.10 0.89
N ASN A 125 12.89 24.99 1.88
CA ASN A 125 11.87 25.99 2.16
C ASN A 125 12.42 26.85 3.31
N PRO A 126 12.96 28.05 3.07
CA PRO A 126 13.40 28.93 4.14
C PRO A 126 12.22 29.80 4.62
N PHE A 127 11.10 29.20 5.01
CA PHE A 127 10.00 29.93 5.65
C PHE A 127 9.14 28.97 6.47
N LEU A 128 9.38 28.92 7.78
CA LEU A 128 8.38 29.13 8.83
C LEU A 128 8.95 28.76 10.21
N CYS A 129 9.14 29.81 11.01
CA CYS A 129 9.03 29.91 12.46
C CYS A 129 9.35 28.68 13.32
N ARG A 130 10.47 28.82 14.01
CA ARG A 130 10.78 28.19 15.29
C ARG A 130 9.70 28.59 16.31
N GLU A 131 8.87 27.67 16.74
CA GLU A 131 8.00 27.79 17.93
C GLU A 131 8.23 26.56 18.82
N PRO A 132 8.22 26.71 20.15
CA PRO A 132 8.78 25.72 21.08
C PRO A 132 7.89 24.48 21.27
N GLU A 133 8.60 23.36 21.47
CA GLU A 133 8.15 22.01 21.80
C GLU A 133 6.89 21.96 22.68
N SER A 134 5.78 21.49 22.09
CA SER A 134 4.65 20.93 22.84
C SER A 134 4.85 19.42 22.98
N PRO A 135 4.80 18.84 24.19
CA PRO A 135 5.07 17.42 24.39
C PRO A 135 3.93 16.60 23.78
N ILE A 136 4.22 15.94 22.67
CA ILE A 136 3.32 14.95 22.06
C ILE A 136 3.19 13.77 23.03
N PRO A 137 1.99 13.41 23.49
CA PRO A 137 1.79 12.21 24.28
C PRO A 137 2.02 10.99 23.38
N GLY A 138 3.12 10.27 23.64
CA GLY A 138 3.40 8.99 23.00
C GLY A 138 2.30 7.96 23.26
N PRO A 139 2.21 6.90 22.44
CA PRO A 139 1.22 5.84 22.62
C PRO A 139 1.44 5.17 23.98
N SER A 140 0.46 5.33 24.87
CA SER A 140 0.42 4.78 26.21
C SER A 140 0.74 3.28 26.16
N ARG A 141 1.96 2.94 26.56
CA ARG A 141 2.38 1.57 26.84
C ARG A 141 1.56 1.15 28.05
N ILE A 142 0.49 0.38 27.81
CA ILE A 142 -0.33 -0.20 28.88
C ILE A 142 0.61 -0.92 29.84
N LEU A 143 0.77 -0.34 31.03
CA LEU A 143 1.44 -0.94 32.16
C LEU A 143 0.63 -2.18 32.55
N ARG A 144 1.17 -3.34 32.19
CA ARG A 144 0.74 -4.62 32.73
C ARG A 144 1.39 -4.76 34.10
N SER A 145 0.76 -4.18 35.12
CA SER A 145 1.16 -4.35 36.52
C SER A 145 0.04 -5.04 37.31
N MET A 146 0.39 -6.21 37.81
CA MET A 146 0.09 -6.72 39.15
C MET A 146 -1.33 -6.57 39.71
N SER A 147 -2.03 -7.70 39.79
CA SER A 147 -3.01 -7.95 40.85
C SER A 147 -2.97 -9.45 41.18
N GLN A 148 -1.95 -9.85 41.94
CA GLN A 148 -2.01 -10.99 42.82
C GLN A 148 -2.09 -10.45 44.24
N GLN A 149 -2.82 -11.15 45.12
CA GLN A 149 -3.04 -10.87 46.54
C GLN A 149 -4.29 -10.05 46.89
N SER A 150 -5.44 -10.73 46.94
CA SER A 150 -6.35 -10.69 48.09
C SER A 150 -7.52 -11.64 47.80
N ASN A 151 -7.36 -12.91 48.14
CA ASN A 151 -8.49 -13.84 48.25
C ASN A 151 -8.12 -14.96 49.23
N GLU A 152 -7.80 -14.55 50.45
CA GLU A 152 -8.06 -15.37 51.63
C GLU A 152 -8.77 -14.47 52.65
N LEU A 153 -9.75 -15.04 53.34
CA LEU A 153 -10.56 -14.44 54.42
C LEU A 153 -11.77 -13.59 53.99
N SER A 154 -12.81 -14.25 53.48
CA SER A 154 -14.18 -13.97 53.92
C SER A 154 -15.08 -15.17 53.66
N SER A 155 -14.91 -16.20 54.50
CA SER A 155 -16.02 -17.06 54.86
C SER A 155 -17.10 -16.23 55.57
N HIS A 156 -18.33 -16.72 55.49
CA HIS A 156 -19.46 -16.30 56.33
C HIS A 156 -20.16 -15.00 55.92
N LEU A 157 -21.16 -15.11 55.05
CA LEU A 157 -22.54 -14.66 55.30
C LEU A 157 -23.39 -15.10 54.10
N GLY A 158 -24.27 -16.07 54.34
CA GLY A 158 -25.18 -16.60 53.34
C GLY A 158 -26.21 -15.57 52.93
N ILE A 159 -26.20 -15.18 51.65
CA ILE A 159 -27.34 -14.55 51.01
C ILE A 159 -27.66 -15.38 49.77
N ARG A 160 -28.73 -16.16 49.91
CA ARG A 160 -29.38 -16.89 48.82
C ARG A 160 -29.98 -15.88 47.84
N THR A 161 -29.49 -15.83 46.61
CA THR A 161 -30.23 -15.24 45.49
C THR A 161 -30.84 -16.38 44.65
N PRO A 162 -32.16 -16.39 44.39
CA PRO A 162 -32.78 -17.46 43.63
C PRO A 162 -32.36 -17.41 42.15
N ASN A 163 -31.77 -18.52 41.71
CA ASN A 163 -31.57 -18.85 40.30
C ASN A 163 -32.91 -18.80 39.55
N LYS A 164 -33.05 -17.86 38.64
CA LYS A 164 -34.07 -17.90 37.58
C LYS A 164 -33.41 -17.49 36.27
N SER A 165 -32.74 -18.47 35.67
CA SER A 165 -32.23 -18.38 34.29
C SER A 165 -33.41 -18.48 33.34
N PRO A 166 -33.75 -17.46 32.53
CA PRO A 166 -34.60 -17.68 31.37
C PRO A 166 -33.79 -18.47 30.33
N SER A 167 -34.19 -19.71 30.12
CA SER A 167 -33.80 -20.55 28.99
C SER A 167 -34.01 -19.78 27.68
N CYS A 168 -32.93 -19.29 27.07
CA CYS A 168 -32.99 -18.72 25.72
C CYS A 168 -33.15 -19.86 24.70
N PRO A 169 -34.20 -19.87 23.87
CA PRO A 169 -34.31 -20.81 22.77
C PRO A 169 -33.25 -20.50 21.70
N SER A 170 -32.58 -21.55 21.23
CA SER A 170 -31.57 -21.52 20.17
C SER A 170 -32.07 -20.76 18.94
N PRO A 171 -31.24 -19.93 18.29
CA PRO A 171 -31.64 -19.23 17.07
C PRO A 171 -31.86 -20.23 15.93
N ILE A 172 -33.09 -20.24 15.43
CA ILE A 172 -33.52 -20.92 14.21
C ILE A 172 -32.62 -20.45 13.07
N THR A 173 -32.00 -21.40 12.37
CA THR A 173 -31.25 -21.16 11.13
C THR A 173 -32.16 -20.55 10.08
N SER A 174 -32.18 -19.22 9.97
CA SER A 174 -32.87 -18.54 8.89
C SER A 174 -32.01 -18.65 7.62
N ALA A 175 -32.42 -19.56 6.74
CA ALA A 175 -31.94 -19.61 5.37
C ALA A 175 -32.40 -18.33 4.64
N VAL A 176 -31.60 -17.26 4.74
CA VAL A 176 -31.82 -16.05 3.96
C VAL A 176 -31.51 -16.37 2.51
N ARG A 177 -32.57 -16.48 1.70
CA ARG A 177 -32.55 -16.58 0.25
C ARG A 177 -31.66 -15.49 -0.35
N CYS A 178 -30.59 -15.91 -1.02
CA CYS A 178 -29.88 -15.09 -2.01
C CYS A 178 -30.83 -14.78 -3.17
N THR A 179 -31.52 -13.65 -3.13
CA THR A 179 -32.06 -13.03 -4.35
C THR A 179 -30.97 -12.12 -4.91
N SER A 180 -30.12 -12.67 -5.77
CA SER A 180 -29.23 -11.88 -6.60
C SER A 180 -30.08 -10.98 -7.50
N TYR A 181 -30.02 -9.69 -7.23
CA TYR A 181 -30.68 -8.63 -7.97
C TYR A 181 -30.14 -8.59 -9.41
N ILE A 182 -30.89 -9.16 -10.35
CA ILE A 182 -30.68 -9.01 -11.79
C ILE A 182 -31.35 -7.70 -12.18
N LYS A 183 -30.63 -6.57 -12.14
CA LYS A 183 -31.13 -5.28 -12.68
C LYS A 183 -30.17 -4.51 -13.59
N ASP A 184 -29.05 -5.11 -13.99
CA ASP A 184 -28.04 -4.40 -14.81
C ASP A 184 -28.03 -4.81 -16.30
N LYS A 185 -29.04 -5.55 -16.78
CA LYS A 185 -29.10 -6.00 -18.19
C LYS A 185 -29.97 -5.16 -19.12
N GLU A 186 -30.77 -4.21 -18.62
CA GLU A 186 -31.71 -3.46 -19.46
C GLU A 186 -31.19 -2.10 -19.94
N ILE A 187 -30.09 -1.58 -19.38
CA ILE A 187 -29.62 -0.21 -19.70
C ILE A 187 -28.80 -0.13 -21.01
N ASN A 188 -28.39 -1.25 -21.60
CA ASN A 188 -27.53 -1.24 -22.80
C ASN A 188 -28.25 -1.38 -24.15
N ASN A 189 -29.59 -1.38 -24.19
CA ASN A 189 -30.34 -1.48 -25.46
C ASN A 189 -31.03 -0.18 -25.91
N LEU A 190 -30.79 0.96 -25.26
CA LEU A 190 -31.37 2.26 -25.64
C LEU A 190 -30.37 3.21 -26.36
N LYS A 191 -29.30 2.66 -26.94
CA LYS A 191 -28.40 3.40 -27.83
C LYS A 191 -28.16 2.62 -29.12
N LYS A 192 -29.21 2.49 -29.93
CA LYS A 192 -29.14 2.24 -31.36
C LYS A 192 -30.19 3.07 -32.06
#